data_AF-A0A954IAU3-F1
#
_entry.id   AF-A0A954IAU3-F1
#
_cell.length_a   1.000
_cell.length_b   1.000
_cell.length_c   1.000
_cell.angle_alpha   90.00
_cell.angle_beta   90.00
_cell.angle_gamma   90.00
#
_symmetry.space_group_name_H-M   'P 1'
#
loop_
_entity.id
_entity.type
_entity.pdbx_description
1 polymer ?
#
loop_
_entity_poly.entity_id
_entity_poly.type
_entity_poly.pdbx_seq_one_letter_code
_entity_poly.pdbx_strand_id
1 'polypeptide(L)'
;MSQEPQTAAPIPSQPEHTTSSPPSGDARKPVVRKAIGPRLRIVFYVLLTLMAMIGANSAYLAGVTALEWWTKQTYQDYFYQWMFLVHIVLGLLVITPFLVFGVIHMRNTKDRKVRRTVRIGYALFAVCVLVLLTGLAMTRIEGLIELKHPTTRSVVYWMHVGCPVLGLWLYWLHRLVGPKIRWKQGFAWAGVAGLTAAAMVVMQFQDPRGWNAVGPESGTEYFMPSLARTSTGNFIPASTLDMTDYCLKCHQDAHKQWEDSVHRFSSFNNPAYLAAVAETREVSLKRDGNVKGSRFCAGCHDPVPFFSGAFDDPQFDDVNHPTSQAGVTCTACHA
;
A
#
# COMPACT_ATOMS: atom_id res chain seq x y z
N MET A 1 95.66 47.83 48.56
CA MET A 1 96.35 46.82 47.73
C MET A 1 96.11 45.48 48.38
N SER A 2 95.45 44.57 47.65
CA SER A 2 95.24 43.14 48.00
C SER A 2 94.21 42.87 49.10
N GLN A 3 93.31 41.90 49.05
CA GLN A 3 92.87 40.90 48.05
C GLN A 3 91.58 40.29 48.66
N GLU A 4 90.56 40.03 47.85
CA GLU A 4 89.40 39.21 48.21
C GLU A 4 89.84 37.73 48.47
N PRO A 5 89.08 36.94 49.24
CA PRO A 5 88.18 36.01 48.54
C PRO A 5 86.83 35.70 49.21
N GLN A 6 85.92 35.33 48.31
CA GLN A 6 84.54 34.91 48.45
C GLN A 6 84.34 33.73 49.43
N THR A 7 83.33 33.83 50.30
CA THR A 7 82.84 32.73 51.14
C THR A 7 81.67 32.01 50.46
N ALA A 8 81.86 30.71 50.24
CA ALA A 8 80.92 29.79 49.63
C ALA A 8 79.72 29.48 50.54
N ALA A 9 78.56 29.26 49.90
CA ALA A 9 77.31 28.82 50.53
C ALA A 9 77.36 27.34 50.97
N PRO A 10 76.68 26.96 52.07
CA PRO A 10 76.45 25.57 52.41
C PRO A 10 75.02 25.10 52.06
N ILE A 11 74.93 23.96 51.40
CA ILE A 11 73.79 23.01 51.30
C ILE A 11 74.45 21.63 51.55
N PRO A 12 73.90 20.60 52.25
CA PRO A 12 72.48 20.25 52.46
C PRO A 12 72.09 19.76 53.88
N SER A 13 70.79 19.71 54.17
CA SER A 13 70.19 18.61 54.95
C SER A 13 68.70 18.45 54.64
N GLN A 14 68.33 17.26 54.13
CA GLN A 14 66.95 16.75 54.22
C GLN A 14 66.78 16.05 55.57
N PRO A 15 65.59 16.13 56.19
CA PRO A 15 64.59 15.05 56.08
C PRO A 15 63.18 15.67 55.88
N GLU A 16 62.12 15.00 55.48
CA GLU A 16 61.56 13.77 56.05
C GLU A 16 60.43 13.31 55.10
N HIS A 17 60.49 12.05 54.68
CA HIS A 17 59.44 11.43 53.86
C HIS A 17 58.18 11.25 54.70
N THR A 18 57.19 12.11 54.51
CA THR A 18 55.81 11.83 54.92
C THR A 18 55.23 10.79 53.97
N THR A 19 55.03 9.59 54.49
CA THR A 19 54.30 8.49 53.85
C THR A 19 52.88 8.95 53.54
N SER A 20 52.60 9.24 52.27
CA SER A 20 51.25 9.45 51.76
C SER A 20 50.57 8.09 51.57
N SER A 21 49.48 7.89 52.29
CA SER A 21 48.55 6.77 52.12
C SER A 21 48.09 6.66 50.66
N PRO A 22 47.95 5.46 50.09
CA PRO A 22 47.51 5.31 48.71
C PRO A 22 46.03 5.73 48.57
N PRO A 23 45.66 6.42 47.49
CA PRO A 23 44.26 6.78 47.25
C PRO A 23 43.46 5.52 46.95
N SER A 24 42.58 5.15 47.88
CA SER A 24 41.50 4.20 47.63
C SER A 24 40.48 4.84 46.69
N GLY A 25 40.54 4.47 45.41
CA GLY A 25 39.63 5.04 44.42
C GLY A 25 39.75 4.37 43.08
N ASP A 26 39.39 3.08 42.99
CA ASP A 26 39.04 2.46 41.70
C ASP A 26 37.70 3.04 41.24
N ALA A 27 37.73 4.31 40.81
CA ALA A 27 36.62 4.96 40.16
C ALA A 27 36.48 4.34 38.77
N ARG A 28 35.77 3.21 38.68
CA ARG A 28 35.33 2.59 37.42
C ARG A 28 34.82 3.70 36.50
N LYS A 29 35.62 4.04 35.47
CA LYS A 29 35.21 4.99 34.44
C LYS A 29 33.84 4.53 33.93
N PRO A 30 32.78 5.37 33.99
CA PRO A 30 31.46 4.94 33.56
C PRO A 30 31.55 4.55 32.08
N VAL A 31 31.35 3.27 31.81
CA VAL A 31 31.35 2.75 30.44
C VAL A 31 30.17 3.40 29.72
N VAL A 32 30.46 4.44 28.92
CA VAL A 32 29.45 5.14 28.14
C VAL A 32 28.97 4.17 27.06
N ARG A 33 27.86 3.48 27.33
CA ARG A 33 27.22 2.61 26.34
C ARG A 33 26.89 3.44 25.11
N LYS A 34 27.39 3.02 23.94
CA LYS A 34 27.02 3.62 22.66
C LYS A 34 25.51 3.49 22.50
N ALA A 35 24.83 4.59 22.15
CA ALA A 35 23.37 4.59 21.97
C ALA A 35 22.91 3.56 20.92
N ILE A 36 23.74 3.32 19.91
CA ILE A 36 23.51 2.33 18.86
C ILE A 36 24.74 1.42 18.79
N GLY A 37 24.57 0.17 19.24
CA GLY A 37 25.58 -0.88 19.09
C GLY A 37 25.62 -1.47 17.66
N PRO A 38 26.61 -2.32 17.32
CA PRO A 38 26.78 -2.86 15.97
C PRO A 38 25.57 -3.68 15.49
N ARG A 39 24.99 -4.54 16.36
CA ARG A 39 23.76 -5.29 16.03
C ARG A 39 22.54 -4.37 15.88
N LEU A 40 22.41 -3.37 16.75
CA LEU A 40 21.32 -2.39 16.69
C LEU A 40 21.41 -1.49 15.46
N ARG A 41 22.62 -1.29 14.91
CA ARG A 41 22.84 -0.55 13.66
C ARG A 41 22.23 -1.26 12.45
N ILE A 42 22.22 -2.59 12.42
CA ILE A 42 21.56 -3.36 11.37
C ILE A 42 20.05 -3.11 11.43
N VAL A 43 19.45 -3.27 12.62
CA VAL A 43 18.02 -2.98 12.83
C VAL A 43 17.68 -1.53 12.47
N PHE A 44 18.56 -0.59 12.80
CA PHE A 44 18.40 0.82 12.41
C PHE A 44 18.36 1.02 10.89
N TYR A 45 19.24 0.36 10.12
CA TYR A 45 19.21 0.47 8.67
C TYR A 45 17.96 -0.19 8.07
N VAL A 46 17.55 -1.35 8.57
CA VAL A 46 16.28 -2.00 8.17
C VAL A 46 15.10 -1.06 8.44
N LEU A 47 15.03 -0.48 9.64
CA LEU A 47 13.99 0.46 10.01
C LEU A 47 14.02 1.73 9.14
N LEU A 48 15.20 2.26 8.81
CA LEU A 48 15.35 3.41 7.94
C LEU A 48 14.83 3.12 6.53
N THR A 49 15.15 1.96 5.98
CA THR A 49 14.64 1.52 4.66
C THR A 49 13.13 1.36 4.68
N LEU A 50 12.56 0.67 5.68
CA LEU A 50 11.11 0.52 5.81
C LEU A 50 10.40 1.87 5.99
N MET A 51 10.96 2.77 6.79
CA MET A 51 10.43 4.12 6.98
C MET A 51 10.46 4.94 5.70
N ALA A 52 11.51 4.81 4.88
CA ALA A 52 11.59 5.48 3.58
C ALA A 52 10.52 4.95 2.61
N MET A 53 10.33 3.63 2.54
CA MET A 53 9.33 3.02 1.67
C MET A 53 7.90 3.38 2.09
N ILE A 54 7.56 3.24 3.37
CA ILE A 54 6.22 3.60 3.86
C ILE A 54 5.99 5.11 3.75
N GLY A 55 7.01 5.94 3.96
CA GLY A 55 6.91 7.39 3.78
C GLY A 55 6.59 7.79 2.34
N ALA A 56 7.27 7.19 1.35
CA ALA A 56 6.99 7.42 -0.06
C ALA A 56 5.57 6.96 -0.44
N ASN A 57 5.18 5.78 0.04
CA ASN A 57 3.84 5.23 -0.17
C ASN A 57 2.74 6.09 0.47
N SER A 58 2.91 6.55 1.72
CA SER A 58 1.99 7.47 2.39
C SER A 58 1.85 8.80 1.65
N ALA A 59 2.97 9.35 1.16
CA ALA A 59 2.95 10.60 0.40
C ALA A 59 2.15 10.46 -0.90
N TYR A 60 2.28 9.33 -1.58
CA TYR A 60 1.46 9.01 -2.75
C TYR A 60 -0.03 8.89 -2.39
N LEU A 61 -0.40 8.10 -1.37
CA LEU A 61 -1.80 7.91 -0.99
C LEU A 61 -2.46 9.23 -0.57
N ALA A 62 -1.75 10.05 0.22
CA ALA A 62 -2.19 11.37 0.60
C ALA A 62 -2.29 12.31 -0.62
N GLY A 63 -1.35 12.21 -1.56
CA GLY A 63 -1.32 13.00 -2.79
C GLY A 63 -2.51 12.72 -3.70
N VAL A 64 -2.83 11.44 -3.96
CA VAL A 64 -4.03 11.05 -4.73
C VAL A 64 -5.29 11.56 -4.03
N THR A 65 -5.42 11.33 -2.72
CA THR A 65 -6.58 11.79 -1.94
C THR A 65 -6.74 13.33 -1.98
N ALA A 66 -5.64 14.07 -1.90
CA ALA A 66 -5.65 15.53 -2.00
C ALA A 66 -6.03 16.00 -3.40
N LEU A 67 -5.57 15.31 -4.45
CA LEU A 67 -5.90 15.62 -5.84
C LEU A 67 -7.39 15.38 -6.11
N GLU A 68 -7.96 14.28 -5.63
CA GLU A 68 -9.40 14.01 -5.70
C GLU A 68 -10.20 15.10 -4.97
N TRP A 69 -9.75 15.49 -3.77
CA TRP A 69 -10.40 16.54 -3.00
C TRP A 69 -10.40 17.89 -3.73
N TRP A 70 -9.33 18.21 -4.46
CA TRP A 70 -9.18 19.44 -5.23
C TRP A 70 -9.97 19.44 -6.54
N THR A 71 -9.85 18.36 -7.32
CA THR A 71 -10.43 18.24 -8.68
C THR A 71 -11.88 17.78 -8.69
N LYS A 72 -12.36 17.19 -7.59
CA LYS A 72 -13.66 16.48 -7.50
C LYS A 72 -13.79 15.29 -8.47
N GLN A 73 -12.67 14.80 -9.00
CA GLN A 73 -12.60 13.59 -9.80
C GLN A 73 -12.11 12.43 -8.94
N THR A 74 -12.40 11.19 -9.36
CA THR A 74 -11.91 9.97 -8.69
C THR A 74 -10.65 9.48 -9.39
N TYR A 75 -9.58 9.30 -8.63
CA TYR A 75 -8.26 8.80 -9.03
C TYR A 75 -7.82 7.57 -8.24
N GLN A 76 -8.63 7.07 -7.30
CA GLN A 76 -8.42 5.79 -6.60
C GLN A 76 -8.64 4.59 -7.51
N ASP A 77 -7.71 4.37 -8.44
CA ASP A 77 -7.71 3.27 -9.40
C ASP A 77 -7.14 1.96 -8.82
N TYR A 78 -6.91 0.98 -9.69
CA TYR A 78 -6.32 -0.30 -9.36
C TYR A 78 -4.93 -0.16 -8.70
N PHE A 79 -4.10 0.77 -9.17
CA PHE A 79 -2.78 1.00 -8.61
C PHE A 79 -2.88 1.58 -7.19
N TYR A 80 -3.83 2.49 -6.95
CA TYR A 80 -4.10 3.01 -5.61
C TYR A 80 -4.45 1.89 -4.62
N GLN A 81 -5.30 0.93 -5.00
CA GLN A 81 -5.67 -0.20 -4.13
C GLN A 81 -4.45 -1.06 -3.77
N TRP A 82 -3.56 -1.31 -4.72
CA TRP A 82 -2.30 -2.01 -4.45
C TRP A 82 -1.37 -1.21 -3.54
N MET A 83 -1.26 0.10 -3.74
CA MET A 83 -0.47 0.96 -2.86
C MET A 83 -1.05 1.03 -1.45
N PHE A 84 -2.37 1.00 -1.30
CA PHE A 84 -3.02 0.88 0.00
C PHE A 84 -2.71 -0.46 0.67
N LEU A 85 -2.73 -1.58 -0.07
CA LEU A 85 -2.31 -2.89 0.45
C LEU A 85 -0.83 -2.89 0.87
N VAL A 86 0.04 -2.33 0.03
CA VAL A 86 1.48 -2.16 0.34
C VAL A 86 1.66 -1.32 1.60
N HIS A 87 0.85 -0.28 1.81
CA HIS A 87 0.87 0.52 3.04
C HIS A 87 0.63 -0.35 4.29
N ILE A 88 -0.41 -1.20 4.24
CA ILE A 88 -0.74 -2.11 5.34
C ILE A 88 0.40 -3.08 5.61
N VAL A 89 0.93 -3.74 4.56
CA VAL A 89 2.02 -4.71 4.69
C VAL A 89 3.29 -4.05 5.24
N LEU A 90 3.68 -2.88 4.71
CA LEU A 90 4.83 -2.12 5.22
C LEU A 90 4.61 -1.68 6.67
N GLY A 91 3.40 -1.22 7.01
CA GLY A 91 3.03 -0.86 8.38
C GLY A 91 3.23 -2.02 9.34
N LEU A 92 2.77 -3.22 8.98
CA LEU A 92 2.97 -4.43 9.77
C LEU A 92 4.45 -4.80 9.93
N LEU A 93 5.22 -4.71 8.83
CA LEU A 93 6.67 -5.00 8.84
C LEU A 93 7.47 -3.99 9.68
N VAL A 94 7.01 -2.75 9.83
CA VAL A 94 7.66 -1.72 10.65
C VAL A 94 7.52 -2.00 12.15
N ILE A 95 6.41 -2.58 12.60
CA ILE A 95 6.08 -2.72 14.04
C ILE A 95 7.22 -3.36 14.83
N THR A 96 7.62 -4.57 14.47
CA THR A 96 8.63 -5.34 15.23
C THR A 96 9.99 -4.65 15.27
N PRO A 97 10.64 -4.30 14.14
CA PRO A 97 11.94 -3.64 14.17
C PRO A 97 11.87 -2.27 14.86
N PHE A 98 10.76 -1.54 14.73
CA PHE A 98 10.57 -0.27 15.43
C PHE A 98 10.54 -0.45 16.94
N LEU A 99 9.71 -1.37 17.46
CA LEU A 99 9.59 -1.62 18.89
C LEU A 99 10.91 -2.13 19.49
N VAL A 100 11.55 -3.09 18.82
CA VAL A 100 12.86 -3.62 19.24
C VAL A 100 13.90 -2.50 19.27
N PHE A 101 13.97 -1.68 18.22
CA PHE A 101 14.91 -0.56 18.17
C PHE A 101 14.63 0.46 19.28
N GLY A 102 13.37 0.90 19.42
CA GLY A 102 12.96 1.92 20.37
C GLY A 102 13.22 1.52 21.81
N VAL A 103 12.83 0.30 22.22
CA VAL A 103 13.03 -0.21 23.59
C VAL A 103 14.52 -0.32 23.93
N ILE A 104 15.32 -0.91 23.03
CA ILE A 104 16.78 -1.04 23.26
C ILE A 104 17.44 0.34 23.27
N HIS A 105 17.05 1.25 22.37
CA HIS A 105 17.58 2.60 22.32
C HIS A 105 17.28 3.39 23.60
N MET A 106 16.04 3.32 24.11
CA MET A 106 15.66 3.93 25.39
C MET A 106 16.47 3.35 26.55
N ARG A 107 16.59 2.02 26.64
CA ARG A 107 17.36 1.36 27.69
C ARG A 107 18.84 1.76 27.68
N ASN A 108 19.41 2.01 26.51
CA ASN A 108 20.81 2.44 26.36
C ASN A 108 21.02 3.93 26.67
N THR A 109 19.97 4.75 26.68
CA THR A 109 20.07 6.22 26.75
C THR A 109 19.38 6.83 27.96
N LYS A 110 18.65 6.04 28.77
CA LYS A 110 17.91 6.50 29.96
C LYS A 110 18.75 7.28 30.97
N ASP A 111 20.04 6.95 31.11
CA ASP A 111 20.94 7.53 32.12
C ASP A 111 21.76 8.74 31.57
N ARG A 112 21.40 9.26 30.38
CA ARG A 112 22.11 10.42 29.79
C ARG A 112 21.83 11.70 30.57
N LYS A 113 22.88 12.52 30.75
CA LYS A 113 22.84 13.78 31.51
C LYS A 113 21.85 14.81 30.96
N VAL A 114 21.66 14.86 29.64
CA VAL A 114 20.73 15.81 28.99
C VAL A 114 19.30 15.24 29.04
N ARG A 115 18.64 15.42 30.19
CA ARG A 115 17.28 14.90 30.45
C ARG A 115 16.24 15.38 29.43
N ARG A 116 16.38 16.60 28.89
CA ARG A 116 15.46 17.15 27.87
C ARG A 116 15.41 16.27 26.62
N THR A 117 16.55 15.85 26.09
CA THR A 117 16.63 14.99 24.89
C THR A 117 16.01 13.62 25.15
N VAL A 118 16.21 13.05 26.35
CA VAL A 118 15.61 11.77 26.75
C VAL A 118 14.09 11.87 26.82
N ARG A 119 13.55 12.94 27.43
CA ARG A 119 12.09 13.18 27.48
C ARG A 119 11.47 13.36 26.09
N ILE A 120 12.12 14.11 25.20
CA ILE A 120 11.68 14.26 23.80
C ILE A 120 11.70 12.89 23.10
N GLY A 121 12.71 12.06 23.38
CA GLY A 121 12.76 10.68 22.86
C GLY A 121 11.60 9.80 23.31
N TYR A 122 11.18 9.91 24.58
CA TYR A 122 10.00 9.20 25.08
C TYR A 122 8.71 9.70 24.45
N ALA A 123 8.56 11.02 24.30
CA ALA A 123 7.40 11.61 23.62
C ALA A 123 7.33 11.14 22.14
N LEU A 124 8.46 11.15 21.43
CA LEU A 124 8.56 10.65 20.06
C LEU A 124 8.16 9.17 19.99
N PHE A 125 8.70 8.33 20.87
CA PHE A 125 8.37 6.91 20.90
C PHE A 125 6.86 6.68 21.14
N ALA A 126 6.26 7.41 22.08
CA ALA A 126 4.83 7.33 22.36
C ALA A 126 3.97 7.74 21.15
N VAL A 127 4.33 8.82 20.45
CA VAL A 127 3.66 9.26 19.22
C VAL A 127 3.78 8.22 18.12
N CYS A 128 4.96 7.63 17.92
CA CYS A 128 5.13 6.55 16.94
C CYS A 128 4.33 5.30 17.30
N VAL A 129 4.27 4.90 18.57
CA VAL A 129 3.40 3.80 19.03
C VAL A 129 1.92 4.13 18.75
N LEU A 130 1.49 5.38 18.96
CA LEU A 130 0.14 5.81 18.62
C LEU A 130 -0.15 5.72 17.12
N VAL A 131 0.81 6.03 16.24
CA VAL A 131 0.66 5.80 14.79
C VAL A 131 0.47 4.32 14.47
N LEU A 132 1.26 3.44 15.08
CA LEU A 132 1.14 1.99 14.87
C LEU A 132 -0.19 1.44 15.38
N LEU A 133 -0.64 1.88 16.55
CA LEU A 133 -1.92 1.48 17.14
C LEU A 133 -3.11 1.98 16.31
N THR A 134 -3.06 3.23 15.84
CA THR A 134 -4.13 3.77 14.98
C THR A 134 -4.15 3.08 13.61
N GLY A 135 -2.98 2.74 13.05
CA GLY A 135 -2.89 1.97 11.81
C GLY A 135 -3.49 0.56 11.96
N LEU A 136 -3.15 -0.15 13.04
CA LEU A 136 -3.74 -1.45 13.36
C LEU A 136 -5.25 -1.36 13.65
N ALA A 137 -5.71 -0.32 14.36
CA ALA A 137 -7.13 -0.15 14.64
C ALA A 137 -7.96 0.09 13.37
N MET A 138 -7.33 0.60 12.31
CA MET A 138 -7.97 0.82 11.02
C MET A 138 -7.97 -0.41 10.10
N THR A 139 -7.16 -1.44 10.38
CA THR A 139 -7.24 -2.68 9.59
C THR A 139 -8.56 -3.37 9.90
N ARG A 140 -9.35 -3.62 8.86
CA ARG A 140 -10.59 -4.38 8.99
C ARG A 140 -10.27 -5.85 8.95
N ILE A 141 -10.27 -6.49 10.11
CA ILE A 141 -10.14 -7.93 10.22
C ILE A 141 -11.43 -8.44 10.83
N GLU A 142 -12.22 -9.13 10.02
CA GLU A 142 -13.51 -9.66 10.41
C GLU A 142 -13.40 -10.49 11.70
N GLY A 143 -14.24 -10.18 12.68
CA GLY A 143 -14.23 -10.84 14.00
C GLY A 143 -13.13 -10.42 14.98
N LEU A 144 -12.15 -9.59 14.58
CA LEU A 144 -11.05 -9.16 15.46
C LEU A 144 -10.98 -7.63 15.63
N ILE A 145 -10.96 -6.88 14.53
CA ILE A 145 -10.81 -5.41 14.54
C ILE A 145 -11.78 -4.81 13.54
N GLU A 146 -12.84 -4.18 14.02
CA GLU A 146 -13.83 -3.53 13.17
C GLU A 146 -14.35 -2.23 13.80
N LEU A 147 -13.80 -1.09 13.37
CA LEU A 147 -14.31 0.23 13.72
C LEU A 147 -15.57 0.56 12.89
N LYS A 148 -16.74 0.14 13.40
CA LYS A 148 -18.05 0.41 12.77
C LYS A 148 -18.54 1.84 12.96
N HIS A 149 -18.25 2.44 14.12
CA HIS A 149 -18.77 3.76 14.47
C HIS A 149 -18.07 4.89 13.67
N PRO A 150 -18.81 5.73 12.92
CA PRO A 150 -18.23 6.68 11.96
C PRO A 150 -17.36 7.74 12.62
N THR A 151 -17.78 8.28 13.77
CA THR A 151 -16.99 9.29 14.50
C THR A 151 -15.67 8.72 14.99
N THR A 152 -15.69 7.51 15.52
CA THR A 152 -14.48 6.84 16.04
C THR A 152 -13.50 6.59 14.90
N ARG A 153 -13.99 6.11 13.76
CA ARG A 153 -13.18 5.90 12.55
C ARG A 153 -12.54 7.20 12.06
N SER A 154 -13.29 8.30 12.04
CA SER A 154 -12.77 9.62 11.64
C SER A 154 -11.68 10.11 12.58
N VAL A 155 -11.88 10.01 13.91
CA VAL A 155 -10.89 10.42 14.91
C VAL A 155 -9.61 9.58 14.77
N VAL A 156 -9.72 8.26 14.62
CA VAL A 156 -8.57 7.37 14.41
C VAL A 156 -7.83 7.71 13.11
N TYR A 157 -8.56 7.96 12.02
CA TYR A 157 -7.97 8.39 10.75
C TYR A 157 -7.15 9.68 10.90
N TRP A 158 -7.73 10.74 11.49
CA TRP A 158 -7.02 12.00 11.66
C TRP A 158 -5.84 11.90 12.63
N MET A 159 -5.93 11.05 13.64
CA MET A 159 -4.76 10.73 14.47
C MET A 159 -3.67 10.02 13.66
N HIS A 160 -4.04 9.04 12.82
CA HIS A 160 -3.09 8.31 11.99
C HIS A 160 -2.37 9.21 10.96
N VAL A 161 -3.08 10.20 10.42
CA VAL A 161 -2.53 11.18 9.47
C VAL A 161 -1.74 12.30 10.16
N GLY A 162 -2.21 12.79 11.32
CA GLY A 162 -1.60 13.92 12.02
C GLY A 162 -0.38 13.55 12.89
N CYS A 163 -0.39 12.37 13.52
CA CYS A 163 0.70 11.95 14.40
C CYS A 163 2.06 11.81 13.69
N PRO A 164 2.16 11.35 12.44
CA PRO A 164 3.42 11.34 11.69
C PRO A 164 4.03 12.75 11.55
N VAL A 165 3.22 13.79 11.32
CA VAL A 165 3.70 15.18 11.23
C VAL A 165 4.29 15.63 12.57
N LEU A 166 3.58 15.35 13.66
CA LEU A 166 4.07 15.60 15.02
C LEU A 166 5.37 14.80 15.30
N GLY A 167 5.42 13.55 14.87
CA GLY A 167 6.59 12.67 15.00
C GLY A 167 7.81 13.21 14.26
N LEU A 168 7.66 13.72 13.04
CA LEU A 168 8.74 14.35 12.28
C LEU A 168 9.31 15.58 13.01
N TRP A 169 8.43 16.42 13.55
CA TRP A 169 8.84 17.58 14.34
C TRP A 169 9.57 17.18 15.63
N LEU A 170 9.03 16.20 16.38
CA LEU A 170 9.67 15.67 17.58
C LEU A 170 11.02 15.00 17.27
N TYR A 171 11.13 14.29 16.16
CA TYR A 171 12.39 13.70 15.70
C TYR A 171 13.44 14.76 15.38
N TRP A 172 13.04 15.84 14.73
CA TRP A 172 13.93 16.99 14.49
C TRP A 172 14.44 17.57 15.81
N LEU A 173 13.55 17.85 16.76
CA LEU A 173 13.92 18.33 18.10
C LEU A 173 14.82 17.35 18.86
N HIS A 174 14.55 16.04 18.75
CA HIS A 174 15.36 14.99 19.36
C HIS A 174 16.79 14.99 18.81
N ARG A 175 16.98 15.35 17.54
CA ARG A 175 18.27 15.30 16.84
C ARG A 175 19.10 16.59 16.95
N LEU A 176 18.54 17.70 17.42
CA LEU A 176 19.27 18.98 17.60
C LEU A 176 20.52 18.84 18.49
N VAL A 177 20.54 17.89 19.42
CA VAL A 177 21.65 17.62 20.36
C VAL A 177 22.53 16.45 19.88
N GLY A 178 22.21 15.87 18.73
CA GLY A 178 22.90 14.71 18.16
C GLY A 178 24.02 15.06 17.16
N PRO A 179 24.70 14.04 16.61
CA PRO A 179 25.67 14.24 15.53
C PRO A 179 25.04 14.89 14.31
N LYS A 180 25.81 15.76 13.62
CA LYS A 180 25.37 16.47 12.40
C LYS A 180 24.80 15.49 11.37
N ILE A 181 23.74 15.92 10.68
CA ILE A 181 23.14 15.15 9.59
C ILE A 181 24.16 15.00 8.47
N ARG A 182 24.42 13.76 8.05
CA ARG A 182 25.23 13.48 6.87
C ARG A 182 24.40 13.73 5.62
N TRP A 183 24.32 15.00 5.20
CA TRP A 183 23.49 15.45 4.07
C TRP A 183 23.71 14.65 2.78
N LYS A 184 24.94 14.19 2.50
CA LYS A 184 25.22 13.30 1.36
C LYS A 184 24.37 12.02 1.35
N GLN A 185 24.21 11.39 2.51
CA GLN A 185 23.35 10.20 2.66
C GLN A 185 21.87 10.59 2.56
N GLY A 186 21.51 11.76 3.09
CA GLY A 186 20.16 12.31 2.97
C GLY A 186 19.76 12.54 1.50
N PHE A 187 20.63 13.15 0.70
CA PHE A 187 20.39 13.37 -0.73
C PHE A 187 20.32 12.06 -1.51
N ALA A 188 21.14 11.06 -1.18
CA ALA A 188 21.04 9.74 -1.80
C ALA A 188 19.66 9.10 -1.57
N TRP A 189 19.17 9.12 -0.32
CA TRP A 189 17.82 8.62 0.00
C TRP A 189 16.70 9.46 -0.61
N ALA A 190 16.87 10.79 -0.69
CA ALA A 190 15.92 11.67 -1.37
C ALA A 190 15.85 11.36 -2.87
N GLY A 191 16.99 11.07 -3.52
CA GLY A 191 17.03 10.64 -4.91
C GLY A 191 16.29 9.31 -5.14
N VAL A 192 16.52 8.31 -4.27
CA VAL A 192 15.79 7.03 -4.32
C VAL A 192 14.28 7.24 -4.13
N ALA A 193 13.88 8.05 -3.15
CA ALA A 193 12.48 8.38 -2.91
C ALA A 193 11.84 9.10 -4.11
N GLY A 194 12.56 10.06 -4.72
CA GLY A 194 12.10 10.78 -5.92
C GLY A 194 11.94 9.87 -7.14
N LEU A 195 12.90 8.98 -7.39
CA LEU A 195 12.81 7.97 -8.46
C LEU A 195 11.64 7.01 -8.22
N THR A 196 11.45 6.57 -6.99
CA THR A 196 10.33 5.69 -6.61
C THR A 196 8.99 6.39 -6.83
N ALA A 197 8.87 7.65 -6.39
CA ALA A 197 7.67 8.45 -6.61
C ALA A 197 7.38 8.65 -8.11
N ALA A 198 8.40 8.95 -8.92
CA ALA A 198 8.25 9.07 -10.37
C ALA A 198 7.77 7.75 -11.01
N ALA A 199 8.34 6.61 -10.61
CA ALA A 199 7.90 5.30 -11.07
C ALA A 199 6.44 5.02 -10.68
N MET A 200 6.04 5.36 -9.45
CA MET A 200 4.66 5.23 -8.98
C MET A 200 3.69 6.10 -9.79
N VAL A 201 4.08 7.33 -10.13
CA VAL A 201 3.27 8.20 -10.99
C VAL A 201 3.13 7.62 -12.40
N VAL A 202 4.20 7.07 -12.98
CA VAL A 202 4.11 6.38 -14.28
C VAL A 202 3.17 5.19 -14.21
N MET A 203 3.24 4.39 -13.14
CA MET A 203 2.36 3.23 -12.93
C MET A 203 0.89 3.63 -12.72
N GLN A 204 0.61 4.75 -12.05
CA GLN A 204 -0.75 5.29 -11.90
C GLN A 204 -1.44 5.48 -13.26
N PHE A 205 -0.72 5.95 -14.28
CA PHE A 205 -1.30 6.21 -15.60
C PHE A 205 -1.44 4.95 -16.47
N GLN A 206 -1.09 3.77 -15.94
CA GLN A 206 -1.26 2.51 -16.65
C GLN A 206 -2.55 1.82 -16.17
N ASP A 207 -3.39 1.41 -17.11
CA ASP A 207 -4.56 0.55 -16.82
C ASP A 207 -4.23 -0.90 -17.23
N PRO A 208 -4.00 -1.80 -16.26
CA PRO A 208 -3.68 -3.20 -16.55
C PRO A 208 -4.80 -3.94 -17.27
N ARG A 209 -6.05 -3.44 -17.24
CA ARG A 209 -7.17 -4.04 -17.98
C ARG A 209 -6.98 -3.97 -19.49
N GLY A 210 -6.19 -3.01 -19.97
CA GLY A 210 -5.80 -2.92 -21.38
C GLY A 210 -4.65 -3.85 -21.77
N TRP A 211 -3.93 -4.43 -20.80
CA TRP A 211 -2.78 -5.28 -21.10
C TRP A 211 -3.26 -6.62 -21.65
N ASN A 212 -2.77 -6.99 -22.83
CA ASN A 212 -3.17 -8.21 -23.54
C ASN A 212 -4.69 -8.30 -23.80
N ALA A 213 -5.39 -7.17 -23.86
CA ALA A 213 -6.80 -7.16 -24.23
C ALA A 213 -6.95 -7.67 -25.67
N VAL A 214 -7.77 -8.71 -25.84
CA VAL A 214 -8.11 -9.25 -27.16
C VAL A 214 -9.32 -8.48 -27.65
N GLY A 215 -9.21 -7.90 -28.85
CA GLY A 215 -10.30 -7.21 -29.51
C GLY A 215 -10.69 -7.88 -30.81
N PRO A 216 -11.92 -7.66 -31.30
CA PRO A 216 -12.30 -8.05 -32.65
C PRO A 216 -11.47 -7.29 -33.70
N GLU A 217 -11.14 -7.94 -34.82
CA GLU A 217 -10.42 -7.30 -35.94
C GLU A 217 -11.17 -6.07 -36.49
N SER A 218 -12.50 -6.11 -36.49
CA SER A 218 -13.37 -5.02 -36.93
C SER A 218 -13.56 -3.92 -35.87
N GLY A 219 -12.87 -3.99 -34.74
CA GLY A 219 -13.03 -3.06 -33.62
C GLY A 219 -14.49 -2.94 -33.17
N THR A 220 -14.94 -1.71 -32.91
CA THR A 220 -16.31 -1.46 -32.42
C THR A 220 -17.42 -1.89 -33.38
N GLU A 221 -17.14 -2.08 -34.67
CA GLU A 221 -18.13 -2.57 -35.63
C GLU A 221 -18.56 -4.02 -35.37
N TYR A 222 -17.74 -4.78 -34.63
CA TYR A 222 -18.14 -6.12 -34.16
C TYR A 222 -19.48 -6.10 -33.43
N PHE A 223 -19.75 -5.01 -32.72
CA PHE A 223 -20.94 -4.90 -31.89
C PHE A 223 -22.22 -4.56 -32.66
N MET A 224 -22.11 -4.25 -33.95
CA MET A 224 -23.27 -4.00 -34.81
C MET A 224 -23.95 -5.32 -35.21
N PRO A 225 -25.29 -5.35 -35.34
CA PRO A 225 -26.22 -4.20 -35.31
C PRO A 225 -26.84 -3.88 -33.93
N SER A 226 -26.43 -4.54 -32.85
CA SER A 226 -27.05 -4.39 -31.51
C SER A 226 -26.88 -3.01 -30.86
N LEU A 227 -25.92 -2.21 -31.36
CA LEU A 227 -25.43 -0.95 -30.76
C LEU A 227 -24.78 -1.10 -29.37
N ALA A 228 -24.79 -2.30 -28.77
CA ALA A 228 -24.21 -2.57 -27.46
C ALA A 228 -22.69 -2.73 -27.58
N ARG A 229 -21.88 -1.85 -26.96
CA ARG A 229 -20.43 -1.78 -27.15
C ARG A 229 -19.68 -1.73 -25.82
N THR A 230 -18.44 -2.20 -25.82
CA THR A 230 -17.51 -2.01 -24.70
C THR A 230 -16.86 -0.62 -24.75
N SER A 231 -16.45 -0.09 -23.60
CA SER A 231 -15.80 1.23 -23.51
C SER A 231 -14.46 1.31 -24.25
N THR A 232 -13.80 0.16 -24.42
CA THR A 232 -12.50 0.03 -25.09
C THR A 232 -12.61 -0.44 -26.53
N GLY A 233 -13.77 -0.96 -26.95
CA GLY A 233 -13.94 -1.67 -28.22
C GLY A 233 -13.36 -3.09 -28.24
N ASN A 234 -12.68 -3.52 -27.18
CA ASN A 234 -12.14 -4.87 -27.04
C ASN A 234 -13.16 -5.82 -26.41
N PHE A 235 -12.89 -7.13 -26.47
CA PHE A 235 -13.66 -8.12 -25.73
C PHE A 235 -13.41 -8.02 -24.23
N ILE A 236 -14.41 -8.43 -23.45
CA ILE A 236 -14.32 -8.60 -22.01
C ILE A 236 -14.28 -10.11 -21.73
N PRO A 237 -13.29 -10.62 -20.97
CA PRO A 237 -13.21 -12.05 -20.65
C PRO A 237 -14.53 -12.57 -20.06
N ALA A 238 -14.99 -13.73 -20.53
CA ALA A 238 -16.24 -14.33 -20.07
C ALA A 238 -16.27 -14.52 -18.54
N SER A 239 -15.14 -14.91 -17.94
CA SER A 239 -15.00 -15.05 -16.49
C SER A 239 -15.20 -13.76 -15.70
N THR A 240 -14.99 -12.59 -16.33
CA THR A 240 -15.27 -11.29 -15.72
C THR A 240 -16.76 -10.95 -15.81
N LEU A 241 -17.40 -11.33 -16.92
CA LEU A 241 -18.83 -11.10 -17.13
C LEU A 241 -19.70 -12.08 -16.33
N ASP A 242 -19.23 -13.30 -16.08
CA ASP A 242 -19.95 -14.34 -15.36
C ASP A 242 -19.34 -14.60 -13.97
N MET A 243 -19.43 -13.60 -13.10
CA MET A 243 -18.98 -13.69 -11.70
C MET A 243 -20.11 -13.99 -10.72
N THR A 244 -21.17 -14.64 -11.19
CA THR A 244 -22.40 -14.79 -10.39
C THR A 244 -22.16 -15.60 -9.10
N ASP A 245 -21.34 -16.64 -9.16
CA ASP A 245 -20.92 -17.44 -7.99
C ASP A 245 -20.10 -16.64 -6.97
N TYR A 246 -19.32 -15.66 -7.45
CA TYR A 246 -18.58 -14.76 -6.56
C TYR A 246 -19.56 -13.85 -5.81
N CYS A 247 -20.55 -13.30 -6.52
CA CYS A 247 -21.58 -12.44 -5.94
C CYS A 247 -22.44 -13.20 -4.90
N LEU A 248 -22.77 -14.46 -5.17
CA LEU A 248 -23.55 -15.33 -4.26
C LEU A 248 -22.94 -15.45 -2.86
N LYS A 249 -21.61 -15.42 -2.73
CA LYS A 249 -20.93 -15.56 -1.43
C LYS A 249 -21.35 -14.51 -0.40
N CYS A 250 -21.72 -13.31 -0.86
CA CYS A 250 -22.09 -12.18 -0.01
C CYS A 250 -23.50 -11.64 -0.26
N HIS A 251 -24.12 -11.95 -1.41
CA HIS A 251 -25.41 -11.39 -1.83
C HIS A 251 -26.42 -12.50 -2.11
N GLN A 252 -26.65 -13.38 -1.14
CA GLN A 252 -27.50 -14.57 -1.29
C GLN A 252 -28.94 -14.21 -1.69
N ASP A 253 -29.53 -13.21 -1.03
CA ASP A 253 -30.93 -12.83 -1.28
C ASP A 253 -31.14 -12.28 -2.70
N ALA A 254 -30.22 -11.42 -3.15
CA ALA A 254 -30.26 -10.85 -4.49
C ALA A 254 -29.99 -11.92 -5.55
N HIS A 255 -29.02 -12.81 -5.30
CA HIS A 255 -28.74 -13.93 -6.20
C HIS A 255 -29.97 -14.84 -6.35
N LYS A 256 -30.63 -15.21 -5.25
CA LYS A 256 -31.82 -16.05 -5.29
C LYS A 256 -32.94 -15.42 -6.13
N GLN A 257 -33.16 -14.11 -6.00
CA GLN A 257 -34.14 -13.40 -6.83
C GLN A 257 -33.73 -13.36 -8.31
N TRP A 258 -32.45 -13.15 -8.59
CA TRP A 258 -31.93 -13.17 -9.95
C TRP A 258 -32.06 -14.56 -10.59
N GLU A 259 -31.78 -15.62 -9.85
CA GLU A 259 -31.81 -17.01 -10.33
C GLU A 259 -33.18 -17.41 -10.89
N ASP A 260 -34.26 -16.90 -10.29
CA ASP A 260 -35.64 -17.13 -10.75
C ASP A 260 -36.15 -16.06 -11.76
N SER A 261 -35.30 -15.13 -12.19
CA SER A 261 -35.71 -13.95 -12.97
C SER A 261 -35.63 -14.16 -14.48
N VAL A 262 -36.37 -13.33 -15.23
CA VAL A 262 -36.27 -13.24 -16.69
C VAL A 262 -34.88 -12.83 -17.19
N HIS A 263 -34.08 -12.15 -16.37
CA HIS A 263 -32.71 -11.80 -16.73
C HIS A 263 -31.80 -13.02 -16.70
N ARG A 264 -31.97 -13.91 -15.70
CA ARG A 264 -31.29 -15.20 -15.70
C ARG A 264 -31.71 -16.05 -16.89
N PHE A 265 -33.01 -16.11 -17.18
CA PHE A 265 -33.59 -16.87 -18.29
C PHE A 265 -33.71 -16.07 -19.60
N SER A 266 -32.72 -15.23 -19.90
CA SER A 266 -32.73 -14.38 -21.10
C SER A 266 -31.95 -14.96 -22.28
N SER A 267 -31.03 -15.90 -22.04
CA SER A 267 -30.13 -16.45 -23.06
C SER A 267 -30.65 -17.81 -23.57
N PHE A 268 -29.77 -18.68 -24.06
CA PHE A 268 -30.14 -19.97 -24.65
C PHE A 268 -30.78 -20.96 -23.65
N ASN A 269 -30.75 -20.63 -22.36
CA ASN A 269 -31.49 -21.31 -21.29
C ASN A 269 -33.02 -21.08 -21.34
N ASN A 270 -33.52 -20.25 -22.27
CA ASN A 270 -34.93 -20.04 -22.53
C ASN A 270 -35.34 -20.67 -23.87
N PRO A 271 -36.22 -21.69 -23.88
CA PRO A 271 -36.58 -22.40 -25.10
C PRO A 271 -37.16 -21.52 -26.21
N ALA A 272 -37.92 -20.48 -25.86
CA ALA A 272 -38.51 -19.57 -26.84
C ALA A 272 -37.43 -18.68 -27.48
N TYR A 273 -36.49 -18.19 -26.67
CA TYR A 273 -35.36 -17.40 -27.17
C TYR A 273 -34.42 -18.26 -28.01
N LEU A 274 -34.04 -19.44 -27.50
CA LEU A 274 -33.18 -20.41 -28.18
C LEU A 274 -33.69 -20.70 -29.60
N ALA A 275 -34.97 -21.03 -29.75
CA ALA A 275 -35.56 -21.31 -31.06
C ALA A 275 -35.42 -20.10 -32.02
N ALA A 276 -35.75 -18.89 -31.54
CA ALA A 276 -35.70 -17.68 -32.36
C ALA A 276 -34.27 -17.30 -32.78
N VAL A 277 -33.31 -17.35 -31.84
CA VAL A 277 -31.92 -16.99 -32.13
C VAL A 277 -31.23 -18.07 -32.98
N ALA A 278 -31.53 -19.35 -32.77
CA ALA A 278 -31.00 -20.44 -33.59
C ALA A 278 -31.48 -20.33 -35.05
N GLU A 279 -32.78 -20.10 -35.27
CA GLU A 279 -33.31 -19.86 -36.61
C GLU A 279 -32.68 -18.61 -37.25
N THR A 280 -32.56 -17.52 -36.49
CA THR A 280 -31.93 -16.27 -36.99
C THR A 280 -30.48 -16.52 -37.41
N ARG A 281 -29.72 -17.31 -36.64
CA ARG A 281 -28.34 -17.71 -36.96
C ARG A 281 -28.29 -18.56 -38.22
N GLU A 282 -29.16 -19.56 -38.35
CA GLU A 282 -29.24 -20.44 -39.51
C GLU A 282 -29.58 -19.66 -40.80
N VAL A 283 -30.60 -18.79 -40.74
CA VAL A 283 -31.02 -17.95 -41.87
C VAL A 283 -29.92 -16.96 -42.25
N SER A 284 -29.28 -16.30 -41.27
CA SER A 284 -28.17 -15.39 -41.52
C SER A 284 -26.99 -16.13 -42.17
N LEU A 285 -26.67 -17.33 -41.70
CA LEU A 285 -25.58 -18.14 -42.26
C LEU A 285 -25.87 -18.54 -43.70
N LYS A 286 -27.10 -18.95 -44.02
CA LYS A 286 -27.53 -19.29 -45.39
C LYS A 286 -27.55 -18.08 -46.33
N ARG A 287 -27.98 -16.91 -45.83
CA ARG A 287 -28.14 -15.68 -46.64
C ARG A 287 -26.84 -14.92 -46.84
N ASP A 288 -26.07 -14.73 -45.75
CA ASP A 288 -24.94 -13.80 -45.68
C ASP A 288 -23.60 -14.51 -45.44
N GLY A 289 -23.59 -15.84 -45.27
CA GLY A 289 -22.39 -16.62 -44.97
C GLY A 289 -21.82 -16.41 -43.56
N ASN A 290 -22.58 -15.78 -42.65
CA ASN A 290 -22.16 -15.52 -41.28
C ASN A 290 -23.37 -15.39 -40.33
N VAL A 291 -23.13 -15.43 -39.02
CA VAL A 291 -24.20 -15.35 -37.99
C VAL A 291 -24.44 -13.93 -37.45
N LYS A 292 -23.80 -12.90 -38.02
CA LYS A 292 -23.74 -11.55 -37.42
C LYS A 292 -25.10 -10.87 -37.28
N GLY A 293 -26.10 -11.27 -38.07
CA GLY A 293 -27.48 -10.80 -37.91
C GLY A 293 -28.06 -11.07 -36.52
N SER A 294 -27.67 -12.20 -35.91
CA SER A 294 -28.11 -12.59 -34.56
C SER A 294 -27.50 -11.76 -33.43
N ARG A 295 -26.45 -10.96 -33.70
CA ARG A 295 -25.86 -10.08 -32.69
C ARG A 295 -26.87 -9.05 -32.17
N PHE A 296 -27.87 -8.67 -32.97
CA PHE A 296 -28.97 -7.78 -32.54
C PHE A 296 -29.63 -8.29 -31.25
N CYS A 297 -29.87 -9.61 -31.18
CA CYS A 297 -30.43 -10.28 -30.01
C CYS A 297 -29.40 -10.35 -28.88
N ALA A 298 -28.17 -10.75 -29.23
CA ALA A 298 -27.08 -11.01 -28.29
C ALA A 298 -26.69 -9.80 -27.43
N GLY A 299 -26.79 -8.59 -27.99
CA GLY A 299 -26.47 -7.35 -27.26
C GLY A 299 -27.30 -7.13 -26.00
N CYS A 300 -28.49 -7.73 -25.92
CA CYS A 300 -29.38 -7.64 -24.75
C CYS A 300 -29.52 -8.98 -24.01
N HIS A 301 -29.55 -10.10 -24.74
CA HIS A 301 -29.88 -11.41 -24.18
C HIS A 301 -28.66 -12.26 -23.82
N ASP A 302 -27.54 -12.09 -24.54
CA ASP A 302 -26.37 -12.96 -24.44
C ASP A 302 -25.07 -12.18 -24.13
N PRO A 303 -25.05 -11.29 -23.12
CA PRO A 303 -23.90 -10.41 -22.89
C PRO A 303 -22.60 -11.19 -22.66
N VAL A 304 -22.64 -12.34 -21.97
CA VAL A 304 -21.45 -13.13 -21.68
C VAL A 304 -20.79 -13.70 -22.94
N PRO A 305 -21.45 -14.52 -23.78
CA PRO A 305 -20.84 -14.99 -25.03
C PRO A 305 -20.58 -13.86 -26.03
N PHE A 306 -21.41 -12.80 -26.05
CA PHE A 306 -21.27 -11.73 -27.03
C PHE A 306 -20.05 -10.84 -26.76
N PHE A 307 -19.93 -10.30 -25.55
CA PHE A 307 -18.80 -9.42 -25.22
C PHE A 307 -17.48 -10.16 -25.03
N SER A 308 -17.50 -11.48 -24.84
CA SER A 308 -16.29 -12.31 -24.83
C SER A 308 -15.79 -12.73 -26.21
N GLY A 309 -16.56 -12.45 -27.26
CA GLY A 309 -16.23 -12.80 -28.64
C GLY A 309 -16.62 -14.22 -29.06
N ALA A 310 -17.12 -15.05 -28.14
CA ALA A 310 -17.50 -16.44 -28.41
C ALA A 310 -18.76 -16.57 -29.30
N PHE A 311 -19.68 -15.61 -29.21
CA PHE A 311 -21.00 -15.69 -29.85
C PHE A 311 -20.98 -15.81 -31.38
N ASP A 312 -19.96 -15.22 -32.00
CA ASP A 312 -19.84 -15.14 -33.46
C ASP A 312 -19.31 -16.42 -34.11
N ASP A 313 -18.84 -17.38 -33.31
CA ASP A 313 -18.44 -18.69 -33.80
C ASP A 313 -19.65 -19.36 -34.48
N PRO A 314 -19.58 -19.68 -35.80
CA PRO A 314 -20.66 -20.38 -36.49
C PRO A 314 -20.94 -21.77 -35.88
N GLN A 315 -19.99 -22.36 -35.17
CA GLN A 315 -20.11 -23.64 -34.46
C GLN A 315 -20.32 -23.46 -32.94
N PHE A 316 -20.69 -22.25 -32.49
CA PHE A 316 -21.02 -22.01 -31.09
C PHE A 316 -22.09 -23.00 -30.60
N ASP A 317 -21.74 -23.78 -29.57
CA ASP A 317 -22.65 -24.73 -28.94
C ASP A 317 -23.64 -23.98 -28.03
N ASP A 318 -24.82 -23.68 -28.59
CA ASP A 318 -25.89 -22.95 -27.91
C ASP A 318 -26.47 -23.68 -26.69
N VAL A 319 -26.18 -24.97 -26.51
CA VAL A 319 -26.67 -25.76 -25.37
C VAL A 319 -25.58 -25.94 -24.31
N ASN A 320 -24.40 -26.40 -24.69
CA ASN A 320 -23.36 -26.83 -23.73
C ASN A 320 -22.17 -25.87 -23.61
N HIS A 321 -22.08 -24.82 -24.42
CA HIS A 321 -20.99 -23.86 -24.25
C HIS A 321 -21.08 -23.23 -22.84
N PRO A 322 -19.96 -23.08 -22.11
CA PRO A 322 -19.99 -22.58 -20.72
C PRO A 322 -20.71 -21.24 -20.52
N THR A 323 -20.75 -20.41 -21.56
CA THR A 323 -21.40 -19.09 -21.53
C THR A 323 -22.83 -19.07 -22.10
N SER A 324 -23.31 -20.14 -22.74
CA SER A 324 -24.62 -20.14 -23.41
C SER A 324 -25.79 -20.06 -22.42
N GLN A 325 -25.58 -20.52 -21.18
CA GLN A 325 -26.61 -20.57 -20.17
C GLN A 325 -26.54 -19.40 -19.16
N ALA A 326 -25.62 -18.45 -19.36
CA ALA A 326 -25.31 -17.41 -18.37
C ALA A 326 -26.42 -16.36 -18.22
N GLY A 327 -27.15 -16.03 -19.29
CA GLY A 327 -28.14 -14.95 -19.27
C GLY A 327 -27.50 -13.57 -19.06
N VAL A 328 -28.32 -12.64 -18.57
CA VAL A 328 -27.87 -11.33 -18.08
C VAL A 328 -27.45 -11.50 -16.62
N THR A 329 -26.14 -11.57 -16.39
CA THR A 329 -25.52 -11.79 -15.09
C THR A 329 -25.51 -10.52 -14.22
N CYS A 330 -25.12 -10.66 -12.95
CA CYS A 330 -24.94 -9.52 -12.05
C CYS A 330 -23.95 -8.49 -12.63
N THR A 331 -22.82 -8.96 -13.17
CA THR A 331 -21.78 -8.09 -13.72
C THR A 331 -22.23 -7.42 -15.02
N ALA A 332 -23.08 -8.05 -15.83
CA ALA A 332 -23.62 -7.39 -17.02
C ALA A 332 -24.38 -6.09 -16.70
N CYS A 333 -24.99 -5.99 -15.52
CA CYS A 333 -25.66 -4.76 -15.06
C CYS A 333 -24.81 -3.87 -14.13
N HIS A 334 -23.85 -4.43 -13.40
CA HIS A 334 -23.11 -3.74 -12.34
C HIS A 334 -21.58 -3.65 -12.57
N ALA A 335 -21.12 -3.79 -13.83
CA ALA A 335 -19.70 -3.72 -14.22
C ALA A 335 -19.07 -2.31 -14.13
#